data_AF-A0A7J0E255-F1
#
_entry.id   AF-A0A7J0E255-F1
#
_cell.length_a   1.000
_cell.length_b   1.000
_cell.length_c   1.000
_cell.angle_alpha   90.00
_cell.angle_beta   90.00
_cell.angle_gamma   90.00
#
_symmetry.space_group_name_H-M   'P 1'
#
loop_
_entity.id
_entity.type
_entity.pdbx_description
1 polymer ?
#
loop_
_entity_poly.entity_id
_entity_poly.type
_entity_poly.pdbx_seq_one_letter_code
_entity_poly.pdbx_strand_id
1 'polypeptide(L)'
;MAESETGDQLSTFLKSGIYRFLGSIAVFTDSVRVLNRSYTRFREVRPLLLKVHKALPAVTDLLKVVRNLRSDGCSPEECEELLLPSVEQSFVDLGSVWQAPLYEIALNFPQYSEPTQDGGSPIVQSHGQKVIPMFNNLVVNETSRDAEAEFLNSKFIMPQKSCFYVV
;
A
#
# COMPACT_ATOMS: atom_id res chain seq x y z
N MET A 1 38.82 -19.09 -18.57
CA MET A 1 38.75 -18.44 -17.24
C MET A 1 37.29 -18.05 -16.92
N ALA A 2 36.33 -18.96 -17.14
CA ALA A 2 34.88 -18.66 -17.12
C ALA A 2 34.07 -19.52 -16.13
N GLU A 3 34.73 -20.40 -15.36
CA GLU A 3 34.05 -21.34 -14.45
C GLU A 3 33.78 -20.76 -13.05
N SER A 4 34.39 -19.64 -12.64
CA SER A 4 34.16 -19.11 -11.29
C SER A 4 32.89 -18.25 -11.15
N GLU A 5 32.42 -17.62 -12.23
CA GLU A 5 31.25 -16.73 -12.18
C GLU A 5 29.93 -17.48 -11.96
N THR A 6 29.82 -18.70 -12.48
CA THR A 6 28.63 -19.54 -12.32
C THR A 6 28.49 -20.08 -10.89
N GLY A 7 29.61 -20.37 -10.22
CA GLY A 7 29.65 -20.82 -8.84
C GLY A 7 29.16 -19.76 -7.85
N ASP A 8 29.53 -18.50 -8.05
CA ASP A 8 29.11 -17.40 -7.18
C ASP A 8 27.62 -17.09 -7.30
N GLN A 9 27.05 -17.15 -8.51
CA GLN A 9 25.61 -16.96 -8.72
C GLN A 9 24.78 -18.08 -8.09
N LEU A 10 25.23 -19.34 -8.21
CA LEU A 10 24.56 -20.48 -7.58
C LEU A 10 24.61 -20.39 -6.05
N SER A 11 25.76 -19.97 -5.49
CA SER A 11 25.88 -19.78 -4.04
C SER A 11 24.95 -18.66 -3.54
N THR A 12 24.82 -17.59 -4.33
CA THR A 12 23.93 -16.46 -4.05
C THR A 12 22.47 -16.89 -4.15
N PHE A 13 22.11 -17.71 -5.14
CA PHE A 13 20.78 -18.28 -5.26
C PHE A 13 20.43 -19.20 -4.09
N LEU A 14 21.33 -20.10 -3.69
CA LEU A 14 21.10 -20.99 -2.55
C LEU A 14 20.90 -20.23 -1.24
N LYS A 15 21.57 -19.08 -1.06
CA LYS A 15 21.43 -18.20 0.11
C LYS A 15 20.20 -17.30 0.05
N SER A 16 19.87 -16.73 -1.11
CA SER A 16 18.85 -15.67 -1.24
C SER A 16 17.53 -16.15 -1.83
N GLY A 17 17.52 -17.28 -2.53
CA GLY A 17 16.41 -17.74 -3.36
C GLY A 17 16.26 -16.96 -4.67
N ILE A 18 17.21 -16.09 -5.03
CA ILE A 18 17.11 -15.18 -6.17
C ILE A 18 18.27 -15.44 -7.13
N TYR A 19 17.94 -15.77 -8.38
CA TYR A 19 18.91 -15.94 -9.47
C TYR A 19 18.67 -14.88 -10.53
N ARG A 20 19.71 -14.11 -10.86
CA ARG A 20 19.65 -13.02 -11.85
C ARG A 20 20.30 -13.48 -13.14
N PHE A 21 19.57 -13.38 -14.25
CA PHE A 21 20.13 -13.69 -15.57
C PHE A 21 21.05 -12.55 -16.00
N LEU A 22 22.34 -12.83 -16.19
CA LEU A 22 23.31 -11.83 -16.68
C LEU A 22 22.87 -11.30 -18.05
N GLY A 23 22.80 -9.97 -18.18
CA GLY A 23 22.38 -9.30 -19.42
C GLY A 23 20.86 -9.21 -19.62
N SER A 24 20.04 -9.59 -18.63
CA SER A 24 18.59 -9.49 -18.69
C SER A 24 18.00 -8.95 -17.38
N ILE A 25 16.82 -8.32 -17.47
CA ILE A 25 16.03 -7.88 -16.30
C ILE A 25 15.30 -9.08 -15.67
N ALA A 26 15.28 -10.22 -16.34
CA ALA A 26 14.66 -11.43 -15.83
C ALA A 26 15.36 -11.95 -14.56
N VAL A 27 14.55 -12.37 -13.59
CA VAL A 27 15.01 -12.96 -12.33
C VAL A 27 14.19 -14.22 -12.08
N PHE A 28 14.87 -15.31 -11.74
CA PHE A 28 14.23 -16.53 -11.25
C PHE A 28 14.22 -16.50 -9.73
N THR A 29 13.05 -16.74 -9.13
CA THR A 29 12.84 -16.68 -7.69
C THR A 29 12.28 -17.99 -7.15
N ASP A 30 12.88 -18.49 -6.07
CA ASP A 30 12.31 -19.54 -5.24
C ASP A 30 11.43 -18.89 -4.17
N SER A 31 10.12 -18.93 -4.42
CA SER A 31 9.10 -18.31 -3.57
C SER A 31 9.16 -18.77 -2.12
N VAL A 32 9.49 -20.05 -1.87
CA VAL A 32 9.54 -20.62 -0.51
C VAL A 32 10.72 -20.04 0.25
N ARG A 33 11.89 -19.96 -0.38
CA ARG A 33 13.10 -19.37 0.23
C ARG A 33 12.93 -17.89 0.50
N VAL A 34 12.39 -17.13 -0.46
CA VAL A 34 12.16 -15.69 -0.31
C VAL A 34 11.16 -15.42 0.81
N LEU A 35 10.06 -16.17 0.86
CA LEU A 35 9.03 -16.01 1.89
C LEU A 35 9.55 -16.37 3.29
N ASN A 36 10.29 -17.47 3.43
CA ASN A 36 10.85 -17.90 4.71
C ASN A 36 11.85 -16.86 5.26
N ARG A 37 12.64 -16.23 4.38
CA ARG A 37 13.56 -15.15 4.75
C ARG A 37 12.83 -13.90 5.25
N SER A 38 11.75 -13.51 4.57
CA SER A 38 10.91 -12.39 5.03
C SER A 38 10.20 -12.71 6.35
N TYR A 39 9.70 -13.94 6.51
CA TYR A 39 9.09 -14.41 7.74
C TYR A 39 10.06 -14.40 8.93
N THR A 40 11.32 -14.80 8.70
CA THR A 40 12.35 -14.81 9.74
C THR A 40 12.67 -13.40 10.22
N ARG A 41 12.89 -12.46 9.30
CA ARG A 41 13.11 -11.04 9.62
C ARG A 41 11.91 -10.44 10.36
N PHE A 42 10.69 -10.74 9.90
CA PHE A 42 9.48 -10.29 10.57
C PHE A 42 9.38 -10.83 12.00
N ARG A 43 9.69 -12.11 12.20
CA ARG A 43 9.70 -12.76 13.52
C ARG A 43 10.72 -12.13 14.48
N GLU A 44 11.87 -11.68 13.98
CA GLU A 44 12.91 -11.00 14.76
C GLU A 44 12.50 -9.58 15.19
N VAL A 45 11.82 -8.83 14.33
CA VAL A 45 11.37 -7.46 14.67
C VAL A 45 10.07 -7.42 15.47
N ARG A 46 9.24 -8.48 15.38
CA ARG A 46 7.97 -8.62 16.10
C ARG A 46 8.06 -8.30 17.61
N PRO A 47 9.02 -8.83 18.39
CA PRO A 47 9.13 -8.49 19.81
C PRO A 47 9.48 -7.02 20.07
N LEU A 48 10.26 -6.38 19.19
CA LEU A 48 10.57 -4.96 19.31
C LEU A 48 9.33 -4.11 19.00
N LEU A 49 8.60 -4.45 17.94
CA LEU A 49 7.33 -3.81 17.60
C LEU A 49 6.32 -3.92 18.75
N LEU A 50 6.25 -5.10 19.40
CA LEU A 50 5.37 -5.32 20.53
C LEU A 50 5.79 -4.52 21.77
N LYS A 51 7.09 -4.36 22.02
CA LYS A 51 7.62 -3.49 23.08
C LYS A 51 7.27 -2.02 22.81
N VAL A 52 7.46 -1.54 21.58
CA VAL A 52 7.07 -0.18 21.18
C VAL A 52 5.58 0.01 21.39
N HIS A 53 4.75 -0.90 20.88
CA HIS A 53 3.30 -0.81 21.03
C HIS A 53 2.85 -0.77 22.49
N LYS A 54 3.50 -1.51 23.39
CA LYS A 54 3.20 -1.47 24.83
C LYS A 54 3.69 -0.19 25.52
N ALA A 55 4.79 0.39 25.06
CA ALA A 55 5.39 1.60 25.65
C ALA A 55 4.74 2.90 25.11
N LEU A 56 4.19 2.86 23.91
CA LEU A 56 3.60 4.03 23.23
C LEU A 56 2.46 4.68 24.03
N PRO A 57 1.50 3.91 24.62
CA PRO A 57 0.45 4.48 25.47
C PRO A 57 1.00 5.24 26.69
N ALA A 58 2.07 4.72 27.32
CA ALA A 58 2.69 5.37 28.48
C ALA A 58 3.32 6.72 28.10
N VAL A 59 3.89 6.83 26.90
CA VAL A 59 4.43 8.09 26.37
C VAL A 59 3.31 9.06 26.03
N THR A 60 2.19 8.58 25.46
CA THR A 60 1.01 9.42 25.18
C THR A 60 0.40 9.98 26.46
N ASP A 61 0.28 9.18 27.51
CA ASP A 61 -0.29 9.64 28.78
C ASP A 61 0.64 10.62 29.50
N LEU A 62 1.97 10.40 29.44
CA LEU A 62 2.96 11.36 29.92
C LEU A 62 2.88 12.69 29.14
N LEU A 63 2.72 12.64 27.81
CA LEU A 63 2.56 13.83 26.96
C LEU A 63 1.31 14.63 27.37
N LYS A 64 0.18 13.97 27.67
CA LYS A 64 -1.03 14.64 28.18
C LYS A 64 -0.77 15.34 29.50
N VAL A 65 -0.06 14.70 30.43
CA VAL A 65 0.30 15.29 31.73
C VAL A 65 1.23 16.51 31.55
N VAL A 66 2.27 16.40 30.71
CA VAL A 66 3.20 17.51 30.42
C VAL A 66 2.50 18.66 29.72
N ARG A 67 1.55 18.38 28.81
CA ARG A 67 0.72 19.40 28.16
C ARG A 67 -0.15 20.16 29.17
N ASN A 68 -0.69 19.47 30.18
CA ASN A 68 -1.45 20.10 31.26
C ASN A 68 -0.57 20.93 32.20
N LEU A 69 0.71 20.58 32.35
CA LEU A 69 1.68 21.37 33.12
C LEU A 69 2.17 22.61 32.38
N ARG A 70 2.10 22.62 31.03
CA ARG A 70 2.41 23.78 30.17
C ARG A 70 1.22 24.76 30.08
N SER A 71 0.59 25.03 31.23
CA SER A 71 -0.44 26.05 31.40
C SER A 71 0.20 27.43 31.42
N ASP A 72 0.70 27.88 30.26
CA ASP A 72 0.87 29.30 30.00
C ASP A 72 0.04 29.65 28.74
N GLY A 73 -1.23 29.95 28.99
CA GLY A 73 -1.94 31.07 28.37
C GLY A 73 -2.23 31.09 26.86
N CYS A 74 -2.10 30.01 26.09
CA CYS A 74 -2.56 30.02 24.69
C CYS A 74 -3.62 28.94 24.44
N SER A 75 -4.81 29.35 24.03
CA SER A 75 -6.01 28.53 23.85
C SER A 75 -5.80 27.37 22.88
N PRO A 76 -6.30 26.16 23.18
CA PRO A 76 -6.24 25.02 22.27
C PRO A 76 -7.44 25.00 21.31
N GLU A 77 -7.81 26.13 20.70
CA GLU A 77 -8.93 26.20 19.75
C GLU A 77 -8.53 26.00 18.28
N GLU A 78 -7.29 25.60 18.01
CA GLU A 78 -6.81 25.29 16.65
C GLU A 78 -6.08 23.94 16.57
N CYS A 79 -6.56 22.92 17.29
CA CYS A 79 -6.04 21.55 17.15
C CYS A 79 -7.10 20.55 16.68
N GLU A 80 -8.21 21.05 16.13
CA GLU A 80 -9.30 20.26 15.55
C GLU A 80 -9.38 20.46 14.03
N GLU A 81 -8.22 20.58 13.38
CA GLU A 81 -8.09 20.50 11.93
C GLU A 81 -6.78 19.76 11.60
N LEU A 82 -6.76 18.43 11.86
CA LEU A 82 -5.92 17.54 11.05
C LEU A 82 -6.60 17.23 9.72
N LEU A 83 -7.32 18.20 9.14
CA LEU A 83 -7.35 18.33 7.70
C LEU A 83 -5.92 18.71 7.33
N LEU A 84 -5.10 17.66 7.16
CA LEU A 84 -3.85 17.74 6.45
C LEU A 84 -4.11 18.72 5.30
N PRO A 85 -3.38 19.86 5.23
CA PRO A 85 -3.39 20.61 3.99
C PRO A 85 -3.14 19.58 2.90
N SER A 86 -3.81 19.73 1.78
CA SER A 86 -3.68 18.91 0.57
C SER A 86 -2.25 19.04 0.00
N VAL A 87 -1.26 18.70 0.84
CA VAL A 87 0.10 18.41 0.50
C VAL A 87 -0.06 17.19 -0.38
N GLU A 88 0.09 17.42 -1.66
CA GLU A 88 0.25 16.42 -2.68
C GLU A 88 1.34 15.45 -2.20
N GLN A 89 0.92 14.36 -1.58
CA GLN A 89 1.81 13.39 -0.97
C GLN A 89 2.41 12.56 -2.11
N SER A 90 3.73 12.61 -2.26
CA SER A 90 4.44 11.85 -3.29
C SER A 90 4.24 10.35 -3.07
N PHE A 91 3.86 9.63 -4.11
CA PHE A 91 3.73 8.17 -4.05
C PHE A 91 5.05 7.48 -3.67
N VAL A 92 6.20 8.07 -4.02
CA VAL A 92 7.53 7.54 -3.66
C VAL A 92 7.75 7.56 -2.14
N ASP A 93 7.30 8.65 -1.50
CA ASP A 93 7.44 8.80 -0.05
C ASP A 93 6.48 7.85 0.68
N LEU A 94 5.26 7.68 0.17
CA LEU A 94 4.28 6.74 0.71
C LEU A 94 4.65 5.28 0.51
N GLY A 95 5.32 4.94 -0.60
CA GLY A 95 5.81 3.58 -0.84
C GLY A 95 6.99 3.20 0.08
N SER A 96 7.69 4.19 0.60
CA SER A 96 8.88 4.00 1.44
C SER A 96 8.55 3.73 2.92
N VAL A 97 7.31 3.96 3.36
CA VAL A 97 6.91 3.69 4.75
C VAL A 97 6.50 2.23 4.94
N TRP A 98 6.67 1.71 6.15
CA TRP A 98 6.28 0.34 6.47
C TRP A 98 4.78 0.07 6.30
N GLN A 99 3.95 1.11 6.33
CA GLN A 99 2.50 1.05 6.15
C GLN A 99 2.10 0.93 4.68
N ALA A 100 3.03 1.05 3.71
CA ALA A 100 2.73 1.03 2.29
C ALA A 100 1.79 -0.11 1.85
N PRO A 101 1.96 -1.36 2.32
CA PRO A 101 1.06 -2.46 1.96
C PRO A 101 -0.38 -2.35 2.48
N LEU A 102 -0.65 -1.43 3.41
CA LEU A 102 -1.96 -1.19 4.02
C LEU A 102 -2.73 -0.06 3.33
N TYR A 103 -2.07 0.71 2.47
CA TYR A 103 -2.73 1.76 1.70
C TYR A 103 -3.60 1.13 0.61
N GLU A 104 -4.86 1.51 0.57
CA GLU A 104 -5.85 1.02 -0.38
C GLU A 104 -6.28 2.14 -1.34
N ILE A 105 -6.57 1.75 -2.57
CA ILE A 105 -7.19 2.59 -3.58
C ILE A 105 -8.56 2.00 -3.95
N ALA A 106 -9.55 2.88 -4.07
CA ALA A 106 -10.90 2.50 -4.47
C ALA A 106 -11.15 2.90 -5.93
N LEU A 107 -11.60 1.96 -6.76
CA LEU A 107 -12.06 2.21 -8.12
C LEU A 107 -13.59 2.22 -8.13
N ASN A 108 -14.17 3.38 -8.40
CA ASN A 108 -15.60 3.59 -8.52
C ASN A 108 -15.99 3.57 -9.99
N PHE A 109 -16.88 2.64 -10.34
CA PHE A 109 -17.41 2.52 -11.69
C PHE A 109 -18.80 3.16 -11.74
N PRO A 110 -19.06 4.13 -12.64
CA PRO A 110 -20.36 4.74 -12.76
C PRO A 110 -21.39 3.71 -13.20
N GLN A 111 -22.36 3.41 -12.32
CA GLN A 111 -23.51 2.59 -12.66
C GLN A 111 -24.45 3.43 -13.53
N TYR A 112 -24.72 2.98 -14.75
CA TYR A 112 -25.78 3.53 -15.56
C TYR A 112 -26.93 2.53 -15.53
N SER A 113 -28.02 2.88 -14.85
CA SER A 113 -29.29 2.20 -15.06
C SER A 113 -29.79 2.58 -16.45
N GLU A 114 -29.76 1.65 -17.40
CA GLU A 114 -30.58 1.81 -18.59
C GLU A 114 -32.06 1.75 -18.17
N PRO A 115 -32.92 2.70 -18.57
CA PRO A 115 -34.35 2.52 -18.41
C PRO A 115 -34.80 1.40 -19.35
N THR A 116 -34.94 0.19 -18.81
CA THR A 116 -35.49 -0.94 -19.57
C THR A 116 -36.95 -0.63 -19.87
N GLN A 117 -37.30 -0.45 -21.15
CA GLN A 117 -38.69 -0.54 -21.62
C GLN A 117 -39.14 -2.01 -21.61
N ASP A 118 -39.05 -2.70 -20.47
CA ASP A 118 -39.84 -3.90 -20.25
C ASP A 118 -39.86 -4.23 -18.76
N GLY A 119 -41.02 -4.60 -18.24
CA GLY A 119 -41.36 -4.73 -16.82
C GLY A 119 -40.72 -5.92 -16.10
N GLY A 120 -39.43 -6.17 -16.30
CA GLY A 120 -38.63 -7.13 -15.56
C GLY A 120 -37.65 -6.42 -14.63
N SER A 121 -37.52 -6.89 -13.39
CA SER A 121 -36.52 -6.36 -12.45
C SER A 121 -35.12 -6.48 -13.04
N PRO A 122 -34.34 -5.38 -13.16
CA PRO A 122 -33.00 -5.46 -13.70
C PRO A 122 -32.16 -6.31 -12.76
N ILE A 123 -31.52 -7.35 -13.31
CA ILE A 123 -30.54 -8.17 -12.60
C ILE A 123 -29.42 -7.21 -12.19
N VAL A 124 -29.30 -6.97 -10.88
CA VAL A 124 -28.32 -6.09 -10.25
C VAL A 124 -26.92 -6.64 -10.53
N GLN A 125 -26.32 -6.25 -11.67
CA GLN A 125 -24.89 -6.38 -11.85
C GLN A 125 -24.24 -5.29 -11.01
N SER A 126 -23.94 -5.65 -9.77
CA SER A 126 -23.20 -4.83 -8.82
C SER A 126 -21.77 -4.69 -9.33
N HIS A 127 -21.54 -3.84 -10.33
CA HIS A 127 -20.22 -3.23 -10.48
C HIS A 127 -20.09 -2.15 -9.41
N GLY A 128 -19.95 -2.67 -8.19
CA GLY A 128 -19.62 -1.95 -6.99
C GLY A 128 -18.16 -1.55 -7.02
N GLN A 129 -17.89 -0.51 -6.25
CA GLN A 129 -16.56 -0.05 -5.89
C GLN A 129 -15.60 -1.23 -5.65
N LYS A 130 -14.44 -1.20 -6.32
CA LYS A 130 -13.36 -2.18 -6.15
C LYS A 130 -12.25 -1.56 -5.33
N VAL A 131 -12.08 -2.04 -4.09
CA VAL A 131 -10.98 -1.62 -3.21
C VAL A 131 -9.85 -2.61 -3.32
N ILE A 132 -8.64 -2.12 -3.57
CA ILE A 132 -7.42 -2.94 -3.69
C ILE A 132 -6.23 -2.24 -3.04
N PRO A 133 -5.24 -3.00 -2.53
CA PRO A 133 -3.98 -2.42 -2.07
C PRO A 133 -3.31 -1.61 -3.18
N MET A 134 -2.79 -0.44 -2.84
CA MET A 134 -2.20 0.49 -3.80
C MET A 134 -0.75 0.13 -4.15
N PHE A 135 0.07 -0.21 -3.15
CA PHE A 135 1.49 -0.50 -3.34
C PHE A 135 1.74 -1.99 -3.56
N ASN A 136 2.71 -2.31 -4.40
CA ASN A 136 3.07 -3.68 -4.78
C ASN A 136 1.89 -4.47 -5.35
N ASN A 137 0.97 -3.78 -6.02
CA ASN A 137 -0.18 -4.36 -6.68
C ASN A 137 -0.42 -3.71 -8.03
N LEU A 138 -1.02 -4.45 -8.95
CA LEU A 138 -1.41 -3.93 -10.25
C LEU A 138 -2.84 -3.41 -10.16
N VAL A 139 -2.99 -2.09 -10.20
CA VAL A 139 -4.30 -1.43 -10.25
C VAL A 139 -4.75 -1.46 -11.70
N VAL A 140 -5.82 -2.19 -12.01
CA VAL A 140 -6.34 -2.39 -13.37
C VAL A 140 -7.77 -1.90 -13.49
N ASN A 141 -8.03 -1.05 -14.49
CA ASN A 141 -9.36 -0.76 -14.99
C ASN A 141 -9.61 -1.60 -16.25
N GLU A 142 -10.26 -2.75 -16.08
CA GLU A 142 -10.62 -3.66 -17.18
C GLU A 142 -11.92 -3.23 -17.89
N THR A 143 -12.63 -2.25 -17.34
CA THR A 143 -13.92 -1.84 -17.88
C THR A 143 -13.74 -1.05 -19.17
N SER A 144 -14.79 -1.03 -19.98
CA SER A 144 -14.89 -0.23 -21.21
C SER A 144 -15.22 1.24 -20.96
N ARG A 145 -15.03 1.72 -19.72
CA ARG A 145 -15.31 3.09 -19.30
C ARG A 145 -14.22 3.58 -18.37
N ASP A 146 -14.13 4.89 -18.25
CA ASP A 146 -13.23 5.51 -17.29
C ASP A 146 -13.78 5.26 -15.87
N ALA A 147 -12.89 4.93 -14.95
CA ALA A 147 -13.19 4.70 -13.55
C ALA A 147 -12.70 5.88 -12.72
N GLU A 148 -13.46 6.27 -11.69
CA GLU A 148 -12.99 7.26 -10.71
C GLU A 148 -12.20 6.51 -9.64
N ALA A 149 -10.89 6.76 -9.58
CA ALA A 149 -10.01 6.20 -8.59
C ALA A 149 -9.88 7.17 -7.40
N GLU A 150 -10.01 6.68 -6.18
CA GLU A 150 -9.90 7.47 -4.97
C GLU A 150 -8.78 6.91 -4.07
N PHE A 151 -7.84 7.78 -3.71
CA PHE A 151 -6.70 7.46 -2.86
C PHE A 151 -6.41 8.61 -1.91
N LEU A 152 -6.44 8.36 -0.59
CA LEU A 152 -6.19 9.38 0.45
C LEU A 152 -6.96 10.70 0.20
N ASN A 153 -8.26 10.58 -0.08
CA ASN A 153 -9.18 11.68 -0.41
C ASN A 153 -8.84 12.43 -1.72
N SER A 154 -7.83 12.00 -2.46
CA SER A 154 -7.54 12.49 -3.81
C SER A 154 -8.27 11.64 -4.84
N LYS A 155 -8.92 12.31 -5.79
CA LYS A 155 -9.70 11.67 -6.86
C LYS A 155 -8.97 11.80 -8.18
N PHE A 156 -8.87 10.69 -8.90
CA PHE A 156 -8.20 10.57 -10.18
C PHE A 156 -9.13 9.90 -11.19
N ILE A 157 -8.96 10.23 -12.47
CA ILE A 157 -9.64 9.51 -13.54
C ILE A 157 -8.69 8.44 -14.05
N MET A 158 -9.12 7.19 -13.98
CA MET A 158 -8.41 6.05 -14.52
C MET A 158 -9.03 5.67 -15.87
N PRO A 159 -8.32 5.88 -17.00
CA PRO A 159 -8.86 5.60 -18.32
C PRO A 159 -9.30 4.14 -18.48
N GLN A 160 -10.27 3.90 -19.35
CA GLN A 160 -10.68 2.53 -19.73
C GLN A 160 -9.49 1.68 -20.21
N LYS A 161 -9.51 0.38 -19.88
CA LYS A 161 -8.47 -0.59 -20.28
C LYS A 161 -7.04 -0.17 -19.92
N SER A 162 -6.86 0.56 -18.82
CA SER A 162 -5.56 1.00 -18.32
C SER A 162 -5.15 0.24 -17.06
N CYS A 163 -3.87 0.31 -16.74
CA CYS A 163 -3.34 -0.16 -15.46
C CYS A 163 -2.15 0.67 -15.03
N PHE A 164 -1.87 0.68 -13.73
CA PHE A 164 -0.63 1.22 -13.19
C PHE A 164 -0.14 0.37 -12.02
N TYR A 165 1.16 0.48 -11.76
CA TYR A 165 1.85 -0.24 -10.70
C TYR A 165 2.74 0.73 -9.94
N VAL A 166 2.63 0.72 -8.62
CA VAL A 166 3.46 1.53 -7.72
C VAL A 166 4.26 0.60 -6.82
N VAL A 167 5.58 0.77 -6.83
CA VAL A 167 6.55 -0.01 -6.02
C VAL A 167 6.53 0.49 -4.58
#